data_AF-A0A542DZG3-F1
#
_entry.id   AF-A0A542DZG3-F1
#
_cell.length_a   1.000
_cell.length_b   1.000
_cell.length_c   1.000
_cell.angle_alpha   90.00
_cell.angle_beta   90.00
_cell.angle_gamma   90.00
#
_symmetry.space_group_name_H-M   'P 1'
#
loop_
_entity.id
_entity.type
_entity.pdbx_description
1 polymer ?
#
loop_
_entity_poly.entity_id
_entity_poly.type
_entity_poly.pdbx_seq_one_letter_code
_entity_poly.pdbx_strand_id
1 'polypeptide(L)'
;MSQSTRTLRPRVRTATRAAAVVLAAAGLGVAGTASSQAYTWSGRTNVPVMPTVYGVQGSHYDTGSAVTGPMWRQWLFQSGPVAQRTASGTQTVKVTYHVYRWNGSAWAAYANVSGSATIGSSVVSAKLPNLSYLPNAGSGYYSVGLSMVWTSAIGGVQGSVEVGMTQSGDYSCATTRPCTAGAGWVYLG
;
A
#
# COMPACT_ATOMS: atom_id res chain seq x y z
N MET A 1 30.53 -73.23 -32.27
CA MET A 1 31.34 -72.15 -32.88
C MET A 1 30.63 -70.83 -32.56
N SER A 2 31.18 -69.78 -31.96
CA SER A 2 32.48 -69.50 -31.35
C SER A 2 32.22 -68.36 -30.36
N GLN A 3 32.74 -68.46 -29.14
CA GLN A 3 32.74 -67.38 -28.14
C GLN A 3 33.66 -66.24 -28.59
N SER A 4 33.36 -64.99 -28.22
CA SER A 4 34.39 -63.98 -27.96
C SER A 4 33.86 -62.83 -27.09
N THR A 5 34.16 -62.94 -25.82
CA THR A 5 34.10 -61.92 -24.77
C THR A 5 35.17 -60.84 -25.03
N ARG A 6 34.83 -59.55 -24.92
CA ARG A 6 35.85 -58.49 -24.68
C ARG A 6 35.43 -57.58 -23.55
N THR A 7 36.15 -57.74 -22.45
CA THR A 7 36.24 -56.88 -21.28
C THR A 7 37.36 -55.87 -21.52
N LEU A 8 37.13 -54.57 -21.36
CA LEU A 8 38.20 -53.60 -21.12
C LEU A 8 37.77 -52.60 -20.04
N ARG A 9 38.64 -52.51 -19.05
CA ARG A 9 38.53 -51.86 -17.74
C ARG A 9 39.07 -50.41 -17.78
N PRO A 10 39.01 -49.65 -16.67
CA PRO A 10 38.81 -48.20 -16.65
C PRO A 10 40.11 -47.39 -16.63
N ARG A 11 39.99 -46.06 -16.84
CA ARG A 11 40.97 -45.08 -16.32
C ARG A 11 40.28 -43.95 -15.57
N VAL A 12 40.42 -44.04 -14.25
CA VAL A 12 40.36 -42.94 -13.28
C VAL A 12 41.69 -42.18 -13.36
N ARG A 13 41.67 -40.85 -13.20
CA ARG A 13 42.53 -40.03 -12.32
C ARG A 13 42.52 -38.55 -12.76
N THR A 14 41.89 -37.66 -11.98
CA THR A 14 42.50 -36.69 -11.02
C THR A 14 42.90 -35.40 -11.76
N ALA A 15 42.46 -34.18 -11.42
CA ALA A 15 42.74 -33.50 -10.17
C ALA A 15 41.90 -32.21 -9.98
N THR A 16 41.19 -32.14 -8.85
CA THR A 16 41.33 -31.13 -7.79
C THR A 16 41.41 -29.64 -8.16
N ARG A 17 40.49 -28.84 -7.62
CA ARG A 17 40.82 -27.79 -6.64
C ARG A 17 39.59 -27.39 -5.82
N ALA A 18 39.81 -27.38 -4.51
CA ALA A 18 38.85 -27.06 -3.49
C ALA A 18 38.60 -25.54 -3.41
N ALA A 19 37.40 -25.18 -2.97
CA ALA A 19 37.19 -24.02 -2.12
C ALA A 19 36.02 -24.36 -1.19
N ALA A 20 36.35 -24.61 0.08
CA ALA A 20 35.38 -24.65 1.17
C ALA A 20 35.06 -23.21 1.57
N VAL A 21 33.78 -22.88 1.67
CA VAL A 21 33.31 -21.76 2.48
C VAL A 21 32.28 -22.31 3.44
N VAL A 22 32.67 -22.41 4.70
CA VAL A 22 31.77 -22.57 5.84
C VAL A 22 31.26 -21.18 6.20
N LEU A 23 29.95 -20.97 6.12
CA LEU A 23 29.27 -19.91 6.85
C LEU A 23 28.04 -20.53 7.52
N ALA A 24 28.16 -20.68 8.83
CA ALA A 24 27.06 -21.01 9.72
C ALA A 24 26.19 -19.77 9.96
N ALA A 25 24.88 -19.92 9.82
CA ALA A 25 23.86 -19.11 10.51
C ALA A 25 22.57 -19.94 10.48
N ALA A 26 22.22 -20.61 11.58
CA ALA A 26 21.43 -20.06 12.67
C ALA A 26 19.96 -19.83 12.27
N GLY A 27 19.08 -20.66 12.83
CA GLY A 27 17.67 -20.32 13.06
C GLY A 27 16.76 -20.41 11.85
N LEU A 28 16.17 -21.59 11.63
CA LEU A 28 14.79 -21.69 11.14
C LEU A 28 13.85 -21.15 12.22
N GLY A 29 13.96 -19.84 12.48
CA GLY A 29 12.86 -19.08 13.04
C GLY A 29 11.90 -18.90 11.88
N VAL A 30 10.74 -19.55 11.96
CA VAL A 30 9.57 -19.13 11.21
C VAL A 30 9.24 -17.75 11.76
N ALA A 31 9.94 -16.72 11.28
CA ALA A 31 9.50 -15.36 11.40
C ALA A 31 8.16 -15.37 10.67
N GLY A 32 7.08 -15.40 11.44
CA GLY A 32 5.78 -15.05 10.90
C GLY A 32 6.00 -13.77 10.13
N THR A 33 5.86 -13.83 8.82
CA THR A 33 5.94 -12.66 7.96
C THR A 33 4.87 -11.73 8.50
N ALA A 34 5.29 -10.73 9.27
CA ALA A 34 4.43 -9.62 9.62
C ALA A 34 3.83 -9.17 8.29
N SER A 35 2.50 -9.22 8.17
CA SER A 35 1.83 -8.62 7.02
C SER A 35 2.36 -7.19 6.93
N SER A 36 3.09 -6.87 5.86
CA SER A 36 3.59 -5.52 5.67
C SER A 36 2.38 -4.60 5.76
N GLN A 37 2.42 -3.62 6.67
CA GLN A 37 1.34 -2.64 6.77
C GLN A 37 1.04 -2.09 5.37
N ALA A 38 -0.23 -1.81 5.08
CA ALA A 38 -0.69 -1.36 3.77
C ALA A 38 -0.05 -0.03 3.30
N TYR A 39 0.78 0.56 4.15
CA TYR A 39 1.38 1.86 4.03
C TYR A 39 2.69 1.91 4.82
N THR A 40 3.52 2.87 4.46
CA THR A 40 4.68 3.32 5.22
C THR A 40 4.51 4.77 5.62
N TRP A 41 4.99 5.10 6.81
CA TRP A 41 5.12 6.47 7.28
C TRP A 41 6.40 7.07 6.68
N SER A 42 6.27 8.14 5.89
CA SER A 42 7.41 8.80 5.23
C SER A 42 7.90 10.05 5.98
N GLY A 43 7.07 10.61 6.87
CA GLY A 43 7.43 11.76 7.70
C GLY A 43 6.47 11.95 8.87
N ARG A 44 6.97 12.47 10.00
CA ARG A 44 6.18 12.73 11.22
C ARG A 44 6.79 13.89 12.03
N THR A 45 5.93 14.80 12.46
CA THR A 45 6.29 15.92 13.35
C THR A 45 5.21 16.10 14.41
N ASN A 46 5.55 16.00 15.70
CA ASN A 46 4.64 16.31 16.83
C ASN A 46 3.28 15.59 16.81
N VAL A 47 3.22 14.36 16.29
CA VAL A 47 2.00 13.52 16.29
C VAL A 47 2.19 12.38 17.29
N PRO A 48 1.77 12.47 18.56
CA PRO A 48 2.09 11.47 19.58
C PRO A 48 1.47 10.10 19.31
N VAL A 49 0.25 10.06 18.78
CA VAL A 49 -0.45 8.83 18.39
C VAL A 49 -0.65 8.79 16.89
N MET A 50 -0.19 7.70 16.26
CA MET A 50 -0.29 7.52 14.82
C MET A 50 -1.76 7.36 14.40
N PRO A 51 -2.21 8.08 13.36
CA PRO A 51 -3.56 7.92 12.84
C PRO A 51 -3.83 6.52 12.33
N THR A 52 -5.06 6.06 12.46
CA THR A 52 -5.50 4.82 11.81
C THR A 52 -5.74 5.10 10.33
N VAL A 53 -4.89 4.54 9.48
CA VAL A 53 -4.98 4.65 8.02
C VAL A 53 -5.54 3.35 7.43
N TYR A 54 -6.43 3.49 6.45
CA TYR A 54 -7.07 2.38 5.75
C TYR A 54 -6.44 2.17 4.38
N GLY A 55 -6.47 0.93 3.90
CA GLY A 55 -6.02 0.57 2.55
C GLY A 55 -6.87 1.23 1.46
N VAL A 56 -6.25 1.38 0.29
CA VAL A 56 -6.88 1.99 -0.88
C VAL A 56 -7.65 0.94 -1.65
N GLN A 57 -8.84 1.34 -2.08
CA GLN A 57 -9.68 0.65 -3.03
C GLN A 57 -9.77 1.49 -4.31
N GLY A 58 -10.21 0.90 -5.40
CA GLY A 58 -10.46 1.53 -6.70
C GLY A 58 -11.73 0.92 -7.22
N SER A 59 -11.84 0.48 -8.47
CA SER A 59 -13.08 -0.14 -8.91
C SER A 59 -13.49 -1.34 -8.04
N HIS A 60 -14.60 -1.20 -7.32
CA HIS A 60 -15.11 -2.18 -6.38
C HIS A 60 -16.63 -2.28 -6.52
N TYR A 61 -17.18 -3.39 -6.02
CA TYR A 61 -18.61 -3.47 -5.77
C TYR A 61 -18.90 -2.94 -4.37
N ASP A 62 -19.75 -1.93 -4.28
CA ASP A 62 -20.36 -1.55 -3.00
C ASP A 62 -21.42 -2.59 -2.62
N THR A 63 -21.62 -2.75 -1.31
CA THR A 63 -22.85 -3.37 -0.79
C THR A 63 -24.02 -2.48 -1.21
N GLY A 64 -24.67 -2.80 -2.32
CA GLY A 64 -25.85 -2.06 -2.73
C GLY A 64 -27.05 -2.35 -1.83
N SER A 65 -28.17 -1.71 -2.13
CA SER A 65 -29.43 -1.99 -1.43
C SER A 65 -29.83 -3.46 -1.63
N ALA A 66 -30.57 -4.02 -0.67
CA ALA A 66 -31.19 -5.35 -0.79
C ALA A 66 -32.02 -5.50 -2.08
N VAL A 67 -32.47 -4.38 -2.68
CA VAL A 67 -33.26 -4.33 -3.91
C VAL A 67 -32.39 -4.35 -5.18
N THR A 68 -31.26 -3.65 -5.18
CA THR A 68 -30.42 -3.46 -6.38
C THR A 68 -29.22 -4.40 -6.45
N GLY A 69 -28.91 -5.12 -5.37
CA GLY A 69 -27.71 -5.95 -5.29
C GLY A 69 -26.43 -5.12 -5.32
N PRO A 70 -25.24 -5.77 -5.32
CA PRO A 70 -23.96 -5.06 -5.33
C PRO A 70 -23.83 -4.13 -6.54
N MET A 71 -23.41 -2.88 -6.31
CA MET A 71 -23.29 -1.87 -7.36
C MET A 71 -21.83 -1.63 -7.71
N TRP A 72 -21.49 -1.72 -8.99
CA TRP A 72 -20.14 -1.44 -9.48
C TRP A 72 -19.82 0.05 -9.36
N ARG A 73 -18.67 0.36 -8.76
CA ARG A 73 -18.08 1.70 -8.71
C ARG A 73 -16.76 1.69 -9.45
N GLN A 74 -16.49 2.76 -10.20
CA GLN A 74 -15.28 2.94 -11.00
C GLN A 74 -14.37 4.05 -10.45
N TRP A 75 -14.44 4.33 -9.15
CA TRP A 75 -13.65 5.39 -8.49
C TRP A 75 -12.57 4.82 -7.55
N LEU A 76 -11.49 5.56 -7.34
CA LEU A 76 -10.57 5.38 -6.21
C LEU A 76 -11.30 5.71 -4.92
N PHE A 77 -11.27 4.79 -3.97
CA PHE A 77 -11.86 4.96 -2.66
C PHE A 77 -10.85 4.67 -1.56
N GLN A 78 -10.83 5.50 -0.53
CA GLN A 78 -10.13 5.19 0.69
C GLN A 78 -10.97 5.72 1.85
N SER A 79 -11.24 4.87 2.85
CA SER A 79 -11.90 5.35 4.06
C SER A 79 -11.02 6.41 4.72
N GLY A 80 -11.66 7.48 5.17
CA GLY A 80 -11.01 8.58 5.84
C GLY A 80 -10.26 8.10 7.09
N PRO A 81 -9.01 8.52 7.30
CA PRO A 81 -8.24 8.12 8.46
C PRO A 81 -8.87 8.66 9.75
N VAL A 82 -8.64 7.97 10.85
CA VAL A 82 -9.02 8.45 12.18
C VAL A 82 -7.79 9.08 12.82
N ALA A 83 -7.85 10.40 13.00
CA ALA A 83 -6.78 11.19 13.60
C ALA A 83 -7.11 11.52 15.05
N GLN A 84 -6.13 11.37 15.95
CA GLN A 84 -6.23 11.84 17.32
C GLN A 84 -5.68 13.26 17.45
N ARG A 85 -6.10 13.95 18.50
CA ARG A 85 -5.57 15.28 18.82
C ARG A 85 -4.09 15.21 19.21
N THR A 86 -3.30 16.21 18.84
CA THR A 86 -1.85 16.26 19.14
C THR A 86 -1.48 17.15 20.32
N ALA A 87 -2.37 18.08 20.71
CA ALA A 87 -2.18 19.01 21.82
C ALA A 87 -3.52 19.29 22.52
N SER A 88 -3.54 20.17 23.53
CA SER A 88 -4.79 20.60 24.16
C SER A 88 -5.56 21.61 23.28
N GLY A 89 -6.84 21.78 23.58
CA GLY A 89 -7.71 22.72 22.87
C GLY A 89 -8.31 22.17 21.57
N THR A 90 -9.07 23.01 20.87
CA THR A 90 -9.66 22.66 19.58
C THR A 90 -8.60 22.65 18.49
N GLN A 91 -8.60 21.60 17.67
CA GLN A 91 -7.70 21.46 16.54
C GLN A 91 -8.49 21.15 15.26
N THR A 92 -8.03 21.66 14.13
CA THR A 92 -8.48 21.24 12.81
C THR A 92 -7.42 20.34 12.21
N VAL A 93 -7.82 19.16 11.73
CA VAL A 93 -6.96 18.24 11.02
C VAL A 93 -7.32 18.30 9.55
N LYS A 94 -6.39 18.71 8.70
CA LYS A 94 -6.53 18.66 7.24
C LYS A 94 -5.87 17.39 6.74
N VAL A 95 -6.59 16.62 5.92
CA VAL A 95 -6.03 15.52 5.12
C VAL A 95 -5.91 15.96 3.67
N THR A 96 -4.80 15.60 3.03
CA THR A 96 -4.63 15.70 1.58
C THR A 96 -4.25 14.34 1.04
N TYR A 97 -5.09 13.79 0.17
CA TYR A 97 -4.82 12.59 -0.62
C TYR A 97 -4.09 13.01 -1.88
N HIS A 98 -2.93 12.40 -2.11
CA HIS A 98 -2.10 12.59 -3.29
C HIS A 98 -2.31 11.42 -4.23
N VAL A 99 -3.04 11.63 -5.32
CA VAL A 99 -3.26 10.63 -6.35
C VAL A 99 -2.12 10.74 -7.37
N TYR A 100 -1.44 9.62 -7.60
CA TYR A 100 -0.39 9.46 -8.60
C TYR A 100 -0.87 8.55 -9.72
N ARG A 101 -0.34 8.73 -10.92
CA ARG A 101 -0.59 7.86 -12.09
C ARG A 101 0.73 7.37 -12.66
N TRP A 102 0.83 6.08 -12.98
CA TRP A 102 1.99 5.55 -13.69
C TRP A 102 1.99 6.04 -15.13
N ASN A 103 3.13 6.56 -15.59
CA ASN A 103 3.31 7.05 -16.96
C ASN A 103 4.12 6.10 -17.86
N GLY A 104 4.46 4.90 -17.37
CA GLY A 104 5.34 3.94 -18.05
C GLY A 104 6.76 3.89 -17.50
N SER A 105 7.19 4.90 -16.73
CA SER A 105 8.56 4.98 -16.18
C SER A 105 8.62 5.41 -14.71
N ALA A 106 7.64 6.20 -14.25
CA ALA A 106 7.55 6.68 -12.89
C ALA A 106 6.10 6.96 -12.48
N TRP A 107 5.89 7.09 -11.17
CA TRP A 107 4.67 7.64 -10.60
C TRP A 107 4.67 9.16 -10.75
N ALA A 108 3.74 9.68 -11.54
CA ALA A 108 3.56 11.12 -11.72
C ALA A 108 2.39 11.61 -10.87
N ALA A 109 2.54 12.79 -10.25
CA ALA A 109 1.44 13.44 -9.56
C ALA A 109 0.28 13.68 -10.53
N TYR A 110 -0.93 13.29 -10.12
CA TYR A 110 -2.11 13.35 -10.96
C TYR A 110 -3.18 14.28 -10.38
N ALA A 111 -3.52 14.12 -9.10
CA ALA A 111 -4.50 14.96 -8.43
C ALA A 111 -4.25 15.06 -6.92
N ASN A 112 -4.75 16.13 -6.32
CA ASN A 112 -4.83 16.25 -4.86
C ASN A 112 -6.30 16.41 -4.47
N VAL A 113 -6.76 15.60 -3.52
CA VAL A 113 -8.09 15.70 -2.93
C VAL A 113 -7.92 15.98 -1.45
N SER A 114 -8.51 17.05 -0.94
CA SER A 114 -8.33 17.43 0.46
C SER A 114 -9.66 17.62 1.18
N GLY A 115 -9.63 17.38 2.49
CA GLY A 115 -10.73 17.67 3.38
C GLY A 115 -10.21 17.91 4.79
N SER A 116 -11.10 18.26 5.71
CA SER A 116 -10.70 18.49 7.10
C SER A 116 -11.79 18.06 8.06
N ALA A 117 -11.38 17.77 9.30
CA ALA A 117 -12.27 17.56 10.42
C ALA A 117 -11.76 18.33 11.63
N THR A 118 -12.69 18.82 12.45
CA THR A 118 -12.36 19.52 13.71
C THR A 118 -12.48 18.56 14.87
N ILE A 119 -11.42 18.48 15.68
CA ILE A 119 -11.40 17.79 16.97
C ILE A 119 -11.63 18.84 18.06
N GLY A 120 -12.88 18.99 18.50
CA GLY A 120 -13.24 19.88 19.59
C GLY A 120 -12.58 19.46 20.91
N SER A 121 -12.40 20.40 21.84
CA SER A 121 -11.68 20.18 23.12
C SER A 121 -12.18 18.99 23.95
N SER A 122 -13.47 18.65 23.86
CA SER A 122 -14.11 17.52 24.57
C SER A 122 -13.96 16.16 23.88
N VAL A 123 -13.49 16.11 22.63
CA VAL A 123 -13.37 14.88 21.83
C VAL A 123 -11.90 14.55 21.59
N VAL A 124 -11.50 13.28 21.61
CA VAL A 124 -10.09 12.87 21.48
C VAL A 124 -9.63 12.63 20.04
N SER A 125 -10.57 12.34 19.13
CA SER A 125 -10.29 11.96 17.75
C SER A 125 -11.42 12.36 16.80
N ALA A 126 -11.11 12.51 15.52
CA ALA A 126 -12.10 12.67 14.47
C ALA A 126 -11.79 11.75 13.28
N LYS A 127 -12.85 11.29 12.62
CA LYS A 127 -12.75 10.66 11.30
C LYS A 127 -12.65 11.75 10.25
N LEU A 128 -11.62 11.68 9.41
CA LEU A 128 -11.42 12.59 8.30
C LEU A 128 -12.32 12.22 7.10
N PRO A 129 -12.53 13.11 6.14
CA PRO A 129 -13.31 12.80 4.94
C PRO A 129 -12.70 11.63 4.15
N ASN A 130 -13.55 10.78 3.56
CA ASN A 130 -13.09 9.71 2.68
C ASN A 130 -12.50 10.28 1.38
N LEU A 131 -11.57 9.55 0.78
CA LEU A 131 -11.27 9.72 -0.64
C LEU A 131 -12.36 9.03 -1.46
N SER A 132 -12.97 9.74 -2.40
CA SER A 132 -13.74 9.19 -3.51
C SER A 132 -13.40 10.00 -4.74
N TYR A 133 -12.65 9.42 -5.67
CA TYR A 133 -12.10 10.13 -6.81
C TYR A 133 -12.23 9.32 -8.09
N LEU A 134 -12.87 9.89 -9.10
CA LEU A 134 -12.98 9.32 -10.44
C LEU A 134 -11.92 9.95 -11.35
N PRO A 135 -10.89 9.21 -11.78
CA PRO A 135 -9.89 9.75 -12.71
C PRO A 135 -10.46 9.96 -14.10
N ASN A 136 -10.29 11.19 -14.62
CA ASN A 136 -10.71 11.55 -15.97
C ASN A 136 -9.90 10.88 -17.09
N ALA A 137 -8.67 10.43 -16.82
CA ALA A 137 -7.77 9.89 -17.83
C ALA A 137 -8.07 8.43 -18.24
N GLY A 138 -9.17 7.84 -17.77
CA GLY A 138 -9.55 6.46 -18.05
C GLY A 138 -8.56 5.44 -17.48
N SER A 139 -8.49 4.27 -18.12
CA SER A 139 -7.65 3.13 -17.73
C SER A 139 -6.20 3.52 -17.43
N GLY A 140 -5.64 2.91 -16.38
CA GLY A 140 -4.26 3.13 -15.97
C GLY A 140 -4.00 2.70 -14.53
N TYR A 141 -2.74 2.80 -14.13
CA TYR A 141 -2.27 2.46 -12.79
C TYR A 141 -2.30 3.74 -11.96
N TYR A 142 -2.94 3.69 -10.79
CA TYR A 142 -3.01 4.81 -9.86
C TYR A 142 -2.34 4.43 -8.56
N SER A 143 -1.84 5.38 -7.77
CA SER A 143 -1.39 5.15 -6.39
C SER A 143 -1.86 6.31 -5.54
N VAL A 144 -2.04 6.09 -4.23
CA VAL A 144 -2.48 7.13 -3.31
C VAL A 144 -1.46 7.28 -2.19
N GLY A 145 -1.01 8.50 -1.96
CA GLY A 145 -0.39 8.91 -0.70
C GLY A 145 -1.36 9.76 0.10
N LEU A 146 -1.06 10.02 1.37
CA LEU A 146 -1.78 11.00 2.16
C LEU A 146 -0.85 11.78 3.07
N SER A 147 -1.20 13.05 3.29
CA SER A 147 -0.60 13.90 4.30
C SER A 147 -1.68 14.41 5.23
N MET A 148 -1.36 14.55 6.51
CA MET A 148 -2.24 15.18 7.49
C MET A 148 -1.50 16.28 8.24
N VAL A 149 -2.20 17.39 8.49
CA VAL A 149 -1.68 18.54 9.23
C VAL A 149 -2.70 18.94 10.29
N TRP A 150 -2.23 19.06 11.53
CA TRP A 150 -3.00 19.54 12.66
C TRP A 150 -2.72 21.03 12.84
N THR A 151 -3.76 21.84 12.89
CA THR A 151 -3.68 23.28 13.18
C THR A 151 -4.51 23.59 14.42
N SER A 152 -3.97 24.42 15.30
CA SER A 152 -4.72 24.99 16.43
C SER A 152 -5.85 25.90 15.95
N ALA A 153 -6.77 26.28 16.86
CA ALA A 153 -7.84 27.23 16.57
C ALA A 153 -7.35 28.60 16.06
N ILE A 154 -6.12 28.99 16.39
CA ILE A 154 -5.48 30.24 15.93
C ILE A 154 -4.65 30.07 14.64
N GLY A 155 -4.71 28.89 14.00
CA GLY A 155 -4.03 28.61 12.73
C GLY A 155 -2.59 28.11 12.84
N GLY A 156 -2.00 28.05 14.05
CA GLY A 156 -0.64 27.53 14.23
C GLY A 156 -0.58 26.01 14.02
N VAL A 157 0.38 25.54 13.21
CA VAL A 157 0.63 24.11 12.97
C VAL A 157 1.12 23.44 14.25
N GLN A 158 0.48 22.34 14.63
CA GLN A 158 0.76 21.58 15.86
C GLN A 158 1.42 20.24 15.56
N GLY A 159 1.19 19.69 14.37
CA GLY A 159 1.82 18.45 13.94
C GLY A 159 1.51 18.13 12.49
N SER A 160 2.27 17.20 11.94
CA SER A 160 2.07 16.69 10.59
C SER A 160 2.53 15.25 10.47
N VAL A 161 1.96 14.56 9.50
CA VAL A 161 2.41 13.21 9.12
C VAL A 161 2.19 12.99 7.63
N GLU A 162 3.07 12.20 7.04
CA GLU A 162 3.01 11.77 5.65
C GLU A 162 3.04 10.25 5.56
N VAL A 163 2.26 9.72 4.64
CA VAL A 163 2.02 8.30 4.45
C VAL A 163 2.04 7.98 2.97
N GLY A 164 2.93 7.07 2.59
CA GLY A 164 2.91 6.42 1.28
C GLY A 164 2.22 5.07 1.40
N MET A 165 1.33 4.72 0.47
CA MET A 165 0.79 3.36 0.40
C MET A 165 1.83 2.44 -0.25
N THR A 166 2.11 1.30 0.37
CA THR A 166 3.26 0.44 0.02
C THR A 166 2.91 -1.02 -0.23
N GLN A 167 1.63 -1.33 -0.42
CA GLN A 167 1.24 -2.69 -0.78
C GLN A 167 1.93 -3.09 -2.10
N SER A 168 2.34 -4.34 -2.24
CA SER A 168 3.00 -4.87 -3.45
C SER A 168 1.97 -5.62 -4.30
N GLY A 169 1.76 -5.18 -5.54
CA GLY A 169 0.75 -5.73 -6.45
C GLY A 169 0.51 -4.81 -7.65
N ASP A 170 0.89 -5.24 -8.84
CA ASP A 170 0.80 -4.38 -10.01
C ASP A 170 -0.67 -3.98 -10.31
N TYR A 171 -0.93 -2.69 -10.51
CA TYR A 171 -2.24 -2.17 -10.96
C TYR A 171 -2.52 -2.45 -12.45
N SER A 172 -2.01 -3.55 -12.98
CA SER A 172 -2.21 -3.93 -14.38
C SER A 172 -3.54 -4.64 -14.52
N CYS A 173 -4.53 -4.01 -15.16
CA CYS A 173 -5.65 -4.79 -15.68
C CYS A 173 -5.28 -5.28 -17.07
N ALA A 174 -5.15 -6.61 -17.20
CA ALA A 174 -4.98 -7.27 -18.49
C ALA A 174 -6.33 -7.80 -19.06
N THR A 175 -7.37 -8.07 -18.23
CA THR A 175 -8.67 -8.61 -18.71
C THR A 175 -9.85 -8.44 -17.71
N THR A 176 -11.06 -8.35 -18.29
CA THR A 176 -12.46 -8.53 -17.79
C THR A 176 -12.92 -7.78 -16.52
N ARG A 177 -14.09 -7.11 -16.60
CA ARG A 177 -14.77 -6.42 -15.48
C ARG A 177 -15.50 -7.41 -14.55
N PRO A 178 -15.42 -7.29 -13.21
CA PRO A 178 -14.51 -6.44 -12.44
C PRO A 178 -13.06 -6.93 -12.54
N CYS A 179 -12.09 -6.02 -12.70
CA CYS A 179 -10.69 -6.43 -12.72
C CYS A 179 -10.32 -7.04 -11.37
N THR A 180 -9.80 -8.27 -11.39
CA THR A 180 -9.24 -8.89 -10.19
C THR A 180 -7.89 -8.23 -9.94
N ALA A 181 -7.82 -7.30 -8.99
CA ALA A 181 -6.57 -6.72 -8.55
C ALA A 181 -5.96 -7.57 -7.43
N GLY A 182 -4.63 -7.63 -7.38
CA GLY A 182 -3.92 -8.20 -6.25
C GLY A 182 -4.18 -7.40 -4.96
N ALA A 183 -3.70 -7.92 -3.83
CA ALA A 183 -3.88 -7.24 -2.55
C ALA A 183 -3.28 -5.82 -2.57
N GLY A 184 -4.14 -4.81 -2.33
CA GLY A 184 -3.72 -3.46 -1.96
C GLY A 184 -3.78 -2.38 -3.03
N TRP A 185 -4.41 -2.66 -4.15
CA TRP A 185 -4.38 -1.81 -5.34
C TRP A 185 -5.61 -2.06 -6.17
N VAL A 186 -6.03 -1.09 -6.99
CA VAL A 186 -7.25 -1.26 -7.76
C VAL A 186 -7.26 -0.46 -9.07
N TYR A 187 -7.70 -1.15 -10.12
CA TYR A 187 -7.90 -0.61 -11.46
C TYR A 187 -9.18 0.24 -11.55
N LEU A 188 -9.27 1.11 -12.56
CA LEU A 188 -10.50 1.85 -12.89
C LEU A 188 -10.71 1.69 -14.39
N GLY A 189 -11.81 1.03 -14.74
CA GLY A 189 -12.13 0.64 -16.11
C GLY A 189 -13.02 1.60 -16.85
#